data_AF-A0A958RBA1-F1
#
_entry.id   AF-A0A958RBA1-F1
#
_cell.length_a   1.000
_cell.length_b   1.000
_cell.length_c   1.000
_cell.angle_alpha   90.00
_cell.angle_beta   90.00
_cell.angle_gamma   90.00
#
_symmetry.space_group_name_H-M   'P 1'
#
loop_
_entity.id
_entity.type
_entity.pdbx_description
1 polymer ?
#
loop_
_entity_poly.entity_id
_entity_poly.type
_entity_poly.pdbx_seq_one_letter_code
_entity_poly.pdbx_strand_id
1 'polypeptide(L)'
;MVHTVKRGNSSSRKKEVCTVMSLIKRVNSSRFYLPAVVALIVLFNFVSMTMLSGCDDKNSKRGENEPNNSFETCNLVRPDITINAVVDPSGDDDYFCFDVDEEGTIVTGEVFDFELLTPFIEFYGPGPDHELLAAGSTFVEDEVGLPLGRHFIVVGDSNGDGGPDYNYKLRITLSGPTPPPTATPTPT
;
A
#
# COMPACT_ATOMS: atom_id res chain seq x y z
N MET A 1 -7.63 -9.72 82.71
CA MET A 1 -6.99 -9.20 83.94
C MET A 1 -5.68 -8.56 83.50
N VAL A 2 -5.38 -7.25 83.52
CA VAL A 2 -6.02 -5.97 83.91
C VAL A 2 -5.22 -4.89 83.12
N HIS A 3 -5.76 -4.19 82.12
CA HIS A 3 -6.43 -2.86 82.11
C HIS A 3 -5.73 -1.69 82.84
N THR A 4 -5.40 -0.59 82.13
CA THR A 4 -5.60 0.83 82.57
C THR A 4 -5.29 1.87 81.46
N VAL A 5 -6.35 2.57 81.01
CA VAL A 5 -6.56 4.03 80.79
C VAL A 5 -5.55 4.91 80.01
N LYS A 6 -6.04 5.58 78.94
CA LYS A 6 -6.16 7.06 78.87
C LYS A 6 -7.07 7.54 77.71
N ARG A 7 -7.91 8.54 78.02
CA ARG A 7 -8.81 9.29 77.12
C ARG A 7 -8.01 10.10 76.10
N GLY A 8 -8.51 10.22 74.87
CA GLY A 8 -8.01 11.21 73.91
C GLY A 8 -8.60 11.14 72.50
N ASN A 9 -9.36 12.17 72.15
CA ASN A 9 -9.44 12.76 70.81
C ASN A 9 -10.16 12.02 69.66
N SER A 10 -11.48 12.27 69.60
CA SER A 10 -12.32 12.42 68.39
C SER A 10 -11.72 13.32 67.27
N SER A 11 -10.61 14.02 67.55
CA SER A 11 -9.90 14.94 66.65
C SER A 11 -9.10 14.24 65.53
N SER A 12 -8.66 12.99 65.71
CA SER A 12 -7.74 12.35 64.74
C SER A 12 -8.44 11.84 63.47
N ARG A 13 -9.63 11.23 63.59
CA ARG A 13 -10.37 10.70 62.42
C ARG A 13 -10.93 11.77 61.50
N LYS A 14 -11.25 12.97 62.03
CA LYS A 14 -11.69 14.11 61.20
C LYS A 14 -10.55 14.70 60.37
N LYS A 15 -9.29 14.60 60.83
CA LYS A 15 -8.12 15.11 60.10
C LYS A 15 -7.71 14.22 58.92
N GLU A 16 -7.84 12.90 59.04
CA GLU A 16 -7.56 11.97 57.93
C GLU A 16 -8.56 12.13 56.77
N VAL A 17 -9.86 12.21 57.08
CA VAL A 17 -10.90 12.36 56.03
C VAL A 17 -10.78 13.72 55.31
N CYS A 18 -10.43 14.79 56.03
CA CYS A 18 -10.22 16.11 55.41
C CYS A 18 -8.96 16.15 54.52
N THR A 19 -7.93 15.37 54.85
CA THR A 19 -6.67 15.30 54.09
C THR A 19 -6.86 14.55 52.78
N VAL A 20 -7.61 13.44 52.78
CA VAL A 20 -7.89 12.66 51.56
C VAL A 20 -8.84 13.43 50.62
N MET A 21 -9.86 14.14 51.14
CA MET A 21 -10.71 15.01 50.31
C MET A 21 -9.95 16.22 49.74
N SER A 22 -8.95 16.75 50.46
CA SER A 22 -8.11 17.86 49.96
C SER A 22 -7.14 17.41 48.85
N LEU A 23 -6.64 16.17 48.90
CA LEU A 23 -5.78 15.61 47.86
C LEU A 23 -6.57 15.35 46.57
N ILE A 24 -7.77 14.76 46.69
CA ILE A 24 -8.64 14.50 45.52
C ILE A 24 -9.11 15.81 44.87
N LYS A 25 -9.42 16.85 45.65
CA LYS A 25 -9.77 18.16 45.10
C LYS A 25 -8.60 18.89 44.44
N ARG A 26 -7.35 18.66 44.87
CA ARG A 26 -6.15 19.28 44.24
C ARG A 26 -5.74 18.62 42.92
N VAL A 27 -5.99 17.32 42.75
CA VAL A 27 -5.70 16.64 41.47
C VAL A 27 -6.69 17.08 40.38
N ASN A 28 -7.98 17.26 40.74
CA ASN A 28 -9.03 17.66 39.79
C ASN A 28 -9.14 19.18 39.53
N SER A 29 -8.33 20.01 40.21
CA SER A 29 -8.26 21.46 39.98
C SER A 29 -7.02 21.90 39.19
N SER A 30 -6.22 20.94 38.70
CA SER A 30 -5.08 21.21 37.85
C SER A 30 -5.58 21.57 36.45
N ARG A 31 -5.37 22.83 36.04
CA ARG A 31 -5.60 23.31 34.66
C ARG A 31 -4.81 22.54 33.58
N PHE A 32 -4.00 21.57 33.98
CA PHE A 32 -3.20 20.73 33.11
C PHE A 32 -3.74 19.31 32.97
N TYR A 33 -4.75 18.90 33.75
CA TYR A 33 -5.27 17.54 33.71
C TYR A 33 -6.06 17.27 32.42
N LEU A 34 -6.93 18.20 32.01
CA LEU A 34 -7.66 18.10 30.75
C LEU A 34 -6.74 18.07 29.51
N PRO A 35 -5.78 19.01 29.32
CA PRO A 35 -4.91 18.97 28.15
C PRO A 35 -3.93 17.79 28.18
N ALA A 36 -3.48 17.33 29.35
CA ALA A 36 -2.62 16.15 29.45
C ALA A 36 -3.36 14.85 29.11
N VAL A 37 -4.61 14.69 29.55
CA VAL A 37 -5.45 13.53 29.20
C VAL A 37 -5.83 13.55 27.72
N VAL A 38 -6.18 14.72 27.16
CA VAL A 38 -6.47 14.86 25.73
C VAL A 38 -5.22 14.59 24.89
N ALA A 39 -4.05 15.12 25.27
CA ALA A 39 -2.79 14.85 24.58
C ALA A 39 -2.45 13.34 24.60
N LEU A 40 -2.70 12.66 25.72
CA LEU A 40 -2.47 11.22 25.85
C LEU A 40 -3.44 10.41 24.97
N ILE A 41 -4.71 10.81 24.90
CA ILE A 41 -5.71 10.18 24.01
C ILE A 41 -5.37 10.42 22.54
N VAL A 42 -4.96 11.63 22.16
CA VAL A 42 -4.53 11.93 20.78
C VAL A 42 -3.27 11.13 20.43
N LEU A 43 -2.28 11.03 21.32
CA LEU A 43 -1.10 10.18 21.13
C LEU A 43 -1.47 8.70 21.03
N PHE A 44 -2.42 8.21 21.84
CA PHE A 44 -2.86 6.82 21.76
C PHE A 44 -3.59 6.53 20.44
N ASN A 45 -4.40 7.47 19.94
CA ASN A 45 -5.04 7.37 18.62
C ASN A 45 -4.00 7.48 17.48
N PHE A 46 -2.97 8.33 17.64
CA PHE A 46 -1.89 8.46 16.66
C PHE A 46 -1.01 7.21 16.62
N VAL A 47 -0.72 6.59 17.77
CA VAL A 47 0.04 5.33 17.86
C VAL A 47 -0.79 4.14 17.37
N SER A 48 -2.11 4.13 17.60
CA SER A 48 -2.99 3.05 17.12
C SER A 48 -3.15 3.07 15.60
N MET A 49 -3.00 4.23 14.95
CA MET A 49 -3.01 4.34 13.49
C MET A 49 -1.67 3.93 12.84
N THR A 50 -0.62 3.69 13.65
CA THR A 50 0.72 3.27 13.15
C THR A 50 1.02 1.77 13.33
N MET A 51 0.05 0.96 13.77
CA MET A 51 0.26 -0.46 14.11
C MET A 51 -0.70 -1.41 13.39
N LEU A 52 -1.02 -1.11 12.12
CA LEU A 52 -1.65 -2.04 11.17
C LEU A 52 -0.82 -2.26 9.90
N SER A 53 0.48 -1.95 9.93
CA SER A 53 1.45 -2.48 8.96
C SER A 53 1.94 -3.84 9.47
N GLY A 54 1.13 -4.85 9.20
CA GLY A 54 1.44 -6.25 9.45
C GLY A 54 2.73 -6.67 8.75
N CYS A 55 3.50 -7.48 9.48
CA CYS A 55 4.52 -8.45 9.07
C CYS A 55 5.30 -8.21 7.77
N ASP A 56 6.57 -7.89 7.97
CA ASP A 56 7.72 -7.98 7.09
C ASP A 56 7.76 -9.28 6.26
N ASP A 57 7.43 -9.21 4.97
CA ASP A 57 7.97 -10.08 3.93
C ASP A 57 8.67 -9.18 2.91
N LYS A 58 10.01 -9.18 2.97
CA LYS A 58 10.95 -8.72 1.94
C LYS A 58 10.29 -8.41 0.60
N ASN A 59 10.02 -7.13 0.32
CA ASN A 59 9.81 -6.53 -1.02
C ASN A 59 9.71 -7.58 -2.13
N SER A 60 8.57 -8.26 -2.21
CA SER A 60 8.36 -9.33 -3.17
C SER A 60 8.19 -8.68 -4.53
N LYS A 61 9.31 -8.31 -5.18
CA LYS A 61 9.35 -7.79 -6.56
C LYS A 61 8.95 -8.85 -7.59
N ARG A 62 8.00 -9.73 -7.25
CA ARG A 62 7.71 -10.96 -7.98
C ARG A 62 6.23 -11.24 -8.19
N GLY A 63 5.32 -10.45 -7.64
CA GLY A 63 3.89 -10.71 -7.82
C GLY A 63 2.98 -9.63 -7.27
N GLU A 64 1.70 -9.98 -7.22
CA GLU A 64 0.61 -9.16 -6.70
C GLU A 64 0.63 -9.09 -5.17
N ASN A 65 0.22 -7.93 -4.64
CA ASN A 65 -0.02 -7.70 -3.22
C ASN A 65 -0.99 -6.53 -3.01
N GLU A 66 -2.17 -6.82 -2.48
CA GLU A 66 -3.17 -5.80 -2.16
C GLU A 66 -2.80 -4.87 -0.98
N PRO A 67 -3.22 -3.59 -1.00
CA PRO A 67 -3.94 -2.93 -2.09
C PRO A 67 -3.00 -2.50 -3.22
N ASN A 68 -3.39 -2.70 -4.47
CA ASN A 68 -2.63 -2.28 -5.65
C ASN A 68 -3.46 -1.44 -6.66
N ASN A 69 -4.63 -0.93 -6.27
CA ASN A 69 -5.68 -0.45 -7.18
C ASN A 69 -5.46 1.02 -7.65
N SER A 70 -4.18 1.45 -7.79
CA SER A 70 -3.80 2.78 -8.27
C SER A 70 -2.33 2.85 -8.71
N PHE A 71 -1.98 3.88 -9.49
CA PHE A 71 -0.59 4.15 -9.88
C PHE A 71 0.35 4.34 -8.68
N GLU A 72 -0.13 4.92 -7.57
CA GLU A 72 0.67 5.18 -6.37
C GLU A 72 0.89 3.93 -5.51
N THR A 73 -0.04 2.97 -5.57
CA THR A 73 0.01 1.73 -4.79
C THR A 73 0.44 0.51 -5.62
N CYS A 74 0.85 0.73 -6.87
CA CYS A 74 1.22 -0.34 -7.80
C CYS A 74 2.22 -1.34 -7.20
N ASN A 75 2.06 -2.61 -7.58
CA ASN A 75 3.02 -3.65 -7.26
C ASN A 75 4.27 -3.49 -8.12
N LEU A 76 5.39 -3.11 -7.50
CA LEU A 76 6.69 -3.05 -8.17
C LEU A 76 7.16 -4.46 -8.51
N VAL A 77 7.23 -4.79 -9.80
CA VAL A 77 7.62 -6.12 -10.29
C VAL A 77 8.92 -6.07 -11.08
N ARG A 78 9.62 -7.21 -11.12
CA ARG A 78 10.71 -7.42 -12.05
C ARG A 78 10.17 -8.07 -13.33
N PRO A 79 10.40 -7.51 -14.52
CA PRO A 79 10.05 -8.16 -15.78
C PRO A 79 10.70 -9.54 -15.96
N ASP A 80 10.24 -10.28 -16.97
CA ASP A 80 10.65 -11.63 -17.36
C ASP A 80 10.36 -12.71 -16.33
N ILE A 81 9.27 -12.52 -15.58
CA ILE A 81 8.69 -13.54 -14.70
C ILE A 81 7.19 -13.68 -14.98
N THR A 82 6.64 -14.82 -14.58
CA THR A 82 5.19 -15.00 -14.51
C THR A 82 4.71 -14.62 -13.11
N ILE A 83 3.71 -13.74 -13.06
CA ILE A 83 2.98 -13.31 -11.88
C ILE A 83 1.68 -14.09 -11.84
N ASN A 84 1.31 -14.64 -10.68
CA ASN A 84 -0.04 -15.13 -10.43
C ASN A 84 -0.79 -14.03 -9.68
N ALA A 85 -2.00 -13.75 -10.09
CA ALA A 85 -2.79 -12.62 -9.63
C ALA A 85 -4.29 -12.95 -9.62
N VAL A 86 -5.09 -12.13 -8.96
CA VAL A 86 -6.54 -12.30 -8.82
C VAL A 86 -7.24 -10.95 -8.82
N VAL A 87 -8.21 -10.77 -9.74
CA VAL A 87 -9.10 -9.61 -9.71
C VAL A 87 -10.14 -9.82 -8.61
N ASP A 88 -9.93 -9.27 -7.42
CA ASP A 88 -10.82 -9.44 -6.25
C ASP A 88 -10.78 -8.21 -5.32
N PRO A 89 -11.89 -7.45 -5.20
CA PRO A 89 -13.28 -7.80 -5.53
C PRO A 89 -13.73 -7.43 -6.95
N SER A 90 -15.03 -7.52 -7.23
CA SER A 90 -15.62 -6.90 -8.42
C SER A 90 -15.33 -5.40 -8.48
N GLY A 91 -14.90 -4.93 -9.65
CA GLY A 91 -14.43 -3.57 -9.89
C GLY A 91 -12.98 -3.32 -9.49
N ASP A 92 -12.24 -4.38 -9.20
CA ASP A 92 -10.80 -4.33 -8.97
C ASP A 92 -10.02 -4.25 -10.28
N ASP A 93 -8.95 -3.46 -10.25
CA ASP A 93 -8.00 -3.26 -11.33
C ASP A 93 -6.61 -3.37 -10.70
N ASP A 94 -5.82 -4.33 -11.16
CA ASP A 94 -4.49 -4.60 -10.62
C ASP A 94 -3.43 -3.73 -11.31
N TYR A 95 -2.74 -2.89 -10.54
CA TYR A 95 -1.66 -2.05 -11.08
C TYR A 95 -0.30 -2.69 -10.77
N PHE A 96 0.45 -3.01 -11.82
CA PHE A 96 1.84 -3.42 -11.75
C PHE A 96 2.74 -2.32 -12.30
N CYS A 97 3.92 -2.15 -11.72
CA CYS A 97 4.86 -1.14 -12.19
C CYS A 97 6.30 -1.65 -12.25
N PHE A 98 7.07 -1.10 -13.17
CA PHE A 98 8.47 -1.45 -13.43
C PHE A 98 9.20 -0.26 -14.04
N ASP A 99 10.52 -0.23 -13.89
CA ASP A 99 11.34 0.87 -14.40
C ASP A 99 11.95 0.46 -15.76
N VAL A 100 11.92 1.37 -16.74
CA VAL A 100 12.56 1.24 -18.06
C VAL A 100 13.61 2.34 -18.21
N ASP A 101 14.86 1.93 -18.42
CA ASP A 101 16.03 2.82 -18.38
C ASP A 101 16.70 3.01 -19.76
N GLU A 102 16.13 2.45 -20.83
CA GLU A 102 16.66 2.53 -22.20
C GLU A 102 15.55 2.87 -23.21
N GLU A 103 15.75 3.92 -24.00
CA GLU A 103 14.84 4.33 -25.08
C GLU A 103 14.83 3.28 -26.20
N GLY A 104 13.66 3.05 -26.78
CA GLY A 104 13.43 2.02 -27.78
C GLY A 104 13.21 0.62 -27.21
N THR A 105 13.23 0.44 -25.88
CA THR A 105 12.86 -0.84 -25.26
C THR A 105 11.45 -1.23 -25.66
N ILE A 106 11.27 -2.44 -26.21
CA ILE A 106 9.95 -3.02 -26.49
C ILE A 106 9.43 -3.64 -25.20
N VAL A 107 8.28 -3.14 -24.75
CA VAL A 107 7.54 -3.67 -23.61
C VAL A 107 6.41 -4.54 -24.14
N THR A 108 6.26 -5.74 -23.60
CA THR A 108 5.04 -6.53 -23.81
C THR A 108 4.41 -6.92 -22.48
N GLY A 109 3.08 -6.95 -22.46
CA GLY A 109 2.27 -7.49 -21.38
C GLY A 109 1.32 -8.55 -21.93
N GLU A 110 1.28 -9.73 -21.31
CA GLU A 110 0.43 -10.84 -21.71
C GLU A 110 -0.35 -11.40 -20.52
N VAL A 111 -1.68 -11.39 -20.62
CA VAL A 111 -2.61 -12.00 -19.67
C VAL A 111 -3.04 -13.37 -20.19
N PHE A 112 -2.86 -14.42 -19.39
CA PHE A 112 -3.16 -15.80 -19.79
C PHE A 112 -3.57 -16.66 -18.57
N ASP A 113 -3.96 -17.91 -18.83
CA ASP A 113 -4.37 -18.89 -17.80
C ASP A 113 -5.50 -18.36 -16.90
N PHE A 114 -6.52 -17.76 -17.53
CA PHE A 114 -7.73 -17.26 -16.89
C PHE A 114 -8.95 -18.05 -17.39
N GLU A 115 -9.95 -18.23 -16.52
CA GLU A 115 -11.21 -18.90 -16.88
C GLU A 115 -12.43 -17.97 -16.80
N LEU A 116 -12.47 -17.08 -15.80
CA LEU A 116 -13.63 -16.23 -15.52
C LEU A 116 -13.50 -14.79 -16.02
N LEU A 117 -12.28 -14.33 -16.33
CA LEU A 117 -12.05 -12.96 -16.80
C LEU A 117 -12.50 -12.78 -18.26
N THR A 118 -13.09 -11.62 -18.52
CA THR A 118 -13.05 -10.93 -19.82
C THR A 118 -12.01 -9.82 -19.72
N PRO A 119 -10.71 -10.14 -19.85
CA PRO A 119 -9.66 -9.22 -19.44
C PRO A 119 -9.60 -7.99 -20.34
N PHE A 120 -9.19 -6.88 -19.74
CA PHE A 120 -8.49 -5.80 -20.42
C PHE A 120 -7.07 -5.69 -19.86
N ILE A 121 -6.17 -5.16 -20.68
CA ILE A 121 -4.81 -4.83 -20.29
C ILE A 121 -4.42 -3.48 -20.90
N GLU A 122 -3.83 -2.61 -20.10
CA GLU A 122 -3.41 -1.27 -20.49
C GLU A 122 -1.96 -1.03 -20.08
N PHE A 123 -1.21 -0.37 -20.96
CA PHE A 123 0.18 0.00 -20.75
C PHE A 123 0.30 1.52 -20.67
N TYR A 124 0.86 2.00 -19.57
CA TYR A 124 0.99 3.42 -19.28
C TYR A 124 2.44 3.85 -19.14
N GLY A 125 2.72 5.05 -19.63
CA GLY A 125 3.99 5.73 -19.54
C GLY A 125 4.29 6.39 -18.19
N PRO A 126 5.51 6.92 -18.02
CA PRO A 126 5.92 7.62 -16.82
C PRO A 126 5.38 9.05 -16.78
N GLY A 127 5.58 9.70 -15.63
CA GLY A 127 5.20 11.09 -15.41
C GLY A 127 3.89 11.23 -14.62
N PRO A 128 3.48 12.47 -14.31
CA PRO A 128 2.33 12.73 -13.44
C PRO A 128 0.98 12.41 -14.07
N ASP A 129 0.91 12.37 -15.41
CA ASP A 129 -0.33 12.17 -16.14
C ASP A 129 -0.55 10.71 -16.56
N HIS A 130 0.46 9.84 -16.37
CA HIS A 130 0.45 8.42 -16.76
C HIS A 130 -0.19 8.20 -18.14
N GLU A 131 0.50 8.63 -19.21
CA GLU A 131 -0.04 8.55 -20.57
C GLU A 131 -0.37 7.10 -20.95
N LEU A 132 -1.56 6.85 -21.49
CA LEU A 132 -1.92 5.53 -22.04
C LEU A 132 -1.19 5.33 -23.37
N LEU A 133 -0.26 4.38 -23.39
CA LEU A 133 0.57 4.06 -24.55
C LEU A 133 -0.07 2.97 -25.43
N ALA A 134 -0.59 1.92 -24.81
CA ALA A 134 -1.27 0.83 -25.51
C ALA A 134 -2.38 0.20 -24.67
N ALA A 135 -3.38 -0.38 -25.33
CA ALA A 135 -4.47 -1.11 -24.69
C ALA A 135 -4.88 -2.34 -25.52
N GLY A 136 -5.31 -3.40 -24.85
CA GLY A 136 -5.74 -4.64 -25.48
C GLY A 136 -6.60 -5.50 -24.55
N SER A 137 -7.05 -6.66 -25.03
CA SER A 137 -7.81 -7.61 -24.22
C SER A 137 -6.91 -8.53 -23.40
N THR A 138 -5.90 -9.12 -24.03
CA THR A 138 -5.00 -10.09 -23.39
C THR A 138 -3.53 -9.80 -23.67
N PHE A 139 -3.25 -8.82 -24.53
CA PHE A 139 -1.90 -8.51 -24.97
C PHE A 139 -1.76 -7.02 -25.30
N VAL A 140 -0.62 -6.45 -24.91
CA VAL A 140 -0.15 -5.13 -25.32
C VAL A 140 1.32 -5.22 -25.69
N GLU A 141 1.73 -4.41 -26.66
CA GLU A 141 3.12 -4.23 -27.08
C GLU A 141 3.31 -2.77 -27.49
N ASP A 142 4.37 -2.14 -27.00
CA ASP A 142 4.77 -0.82 -27.48
C ASP A 142 6.28 -0.56 -27.30
N GLU A 143 6.81 0.36 -28.10
CA GLU A 143 8.19 0.82 -28.02
C GLU A 143 8.30 2.05 -27.11
N VAL A 144 9.12 1.95 -26.06
CA VAL A 144 9.26 3.03 -25.06
C VAL A 144 10.03 4.22 -25.63
N GLY A 145 9.35 5.36 -25.70
CA GLY A 145 9.96 6.66 -25.97
C GLY A 145 10.44 7.39 -24.70
N LEU A 146 10.84 8.65 -24.86
CA LEU A 146 11.10 9.55 -23.75
C LEU A 146 9.80 10.15 -23.17
N PRO A 147 9.74 10.45 -21.86
CA PRO A 147 10.80 10.26 -20.87
C PRO A 147 10.92 8.81 -20.38
N LEU A 148 12.12 8.42 -19.95
CA LEU A 148 12.37 7.13 -19.31
C LEU A 148 11.91 7.16 -17.84
N GLY A 149 11.71 5.97 -17.27
CA GLY A 149 11.34 5.81 -15.87
C GLY A 149 10.27 4.75 -15.64
N ARG A 150 9.44 4.99 -14.62
CA ARG A 150 8.44 4.03 -14.17
C ARG A 150 7.24 3.95 -15.12
N HIS A 151 7.04 2.78 -15.69
CA HIS A 151 5.88 2.43 -16.48
C HIS A 151 4.95 1.52 -15.69
N PHE A 152 3.73 1.35 -16.20
CA PHE A 152 2.67 0.60 -15.54
C PHE A 152 1.94 -0.32 -16.50
N ILE A 153 1.57 -1.50 -16.00
CA ILE A 153 0.61 -2.39 -16.65
C ILE A 153 -0.59 -2.50 -15.71
N VAL A 154 -1.77 -2.23 -16.24
CA VAL A 154 -3.05 -2.38 -15.51
C VAL A 154 -3.81 -3.53 -16.13
N VAL A 155 -4.34 -4.41 -15.29
CA VAL A 155 -5.16 -5.57 -15.70
C VAL A 155 -6.44 -5.57 -14.89
N GLY A 156 -7.57 -5.80 -15.56
CA GLY A 156 -8.87 -5.93 -14.90
C GLY A 156 -9.87 -6.68 -15.76
N ASP A 157 -11.12 -6.75 -15.30
CA ASP A 157 -12.22 -7.32 -16.06
C ASP A 157 -13.04 -6.22 -16.75
N SER A 158 -13.24 -6.35 -18.06
CA SER A 158 -13.96 -5.34 -18.86
C SER A 158 -15.45 -5.21 -18.55
N ASN A 159 -16.06 -6.19 -17.87
CA ASN A 159 -17.42 -6.10 -17.34
C ASN A 159 -17.45 -5.57 -15.90
N GLY A 160 -16.29 -5.37 -15.27
CA GLY A 160 -16.14 -5.03 -13.86
C GLY A 160 -16.42 -6.21 -12.93
N ASP A 161 -16.43 -7.44 -13.44
CA ASP A 161 -16.59 -8.63 -12.61
C ASP A 161 -15.30 -8.93 -11.82
N GLY A 162 -15.42 -9.70 -10.74
CA GLY A 162 -14.27 -10.04 -9.90
C GLY A 162 -14.69 -10.93 -8.72
N GLY A 163 -13.70 -11.43 -7.99
CA GLY A 163 -13.88 -12.33 -6.86
C GLY A 163 -12.71 -13.29 -6.70
N PRO A 164 -12.66 -14.06 -5.61
CA PRO A 164 -11.49 -14.87 -5.25
C PRO A 164 -11.12 -15.97 -6.28
N ASP A 165 -12.04 -16.29 -7.20
CA ASP A 165 -11.84 -17.28 -8.26
C ASP A 165 -11.41 -16.65 -9.61
N TYR A 166 -11.36 -15.32 -9.72
CA TYR A 166 -10.95 -14.57 -10.92
C TYR A 166 -9.41 -14.52 -11.05
N ASN A 167 -8.81 -15.72 -11.04
CA ASN A 167 -7.37 -15.89 -11.12
C ASN A 167 -6.90 -15.70 -12.56
N TYR A 168 -5.71 -15.11 -12.72
CA TYR A 168 -5.01 -15.01 -13.99
C TYR A 168 -3.50 -15.06 -13.79
N LYS A 169 -2.78 -15.17 -14.90
CA LYS A 169 -1.33 -15.00 -14.96
C LYS A 169 -0.97 -13.82 -15.85
N LEU A 170 -0.01 -13.04 -15.39
CA LEU A 170 0.58 -11.94 -16.13
C LEU A 170 2.05 -12.24 -16.41
N ARG A 171 2.49 -11.96 -17.63
CA ARG A 171 3.89 -11.90 -18.00
C ARG A 171 4.19 -10.54 -18.61
N ILE A 172 5.17 -9.84 -18.04
CA ILE A 172 5.73 -8.61 -18.58
C ILE A 172 7.14 -8.93 -19.08
N THR A 173 7.49 -8.54 -20.30
CA THR A 173 8.85 -8.69 -20.84
C THR A 173 9.39 -7.38 -21.36
N LEU A 174 10.71 -7.21 -21.24
CA LEU A 174 11.46 -6.10 -21.82
C LEU A 174 12.44 -6.66 -22.84
N SER A 175 12.30 -6.27 -24.10
CA SER A 175 13.32 -6.52 -25.12
C SER A 175 14.02 -5.21 -25.44
N GLY A 176 15.36 -5.24 -25.51
CA GLY A 176 16.13 -4.07 -25.91
C GLY A 176 15.72 -3.54 -27.29
N PRO A 177 16.18 -2.33 -27.66
CA PRO A 177 15.76 -1.66 -28.87
C PRO A 177 16.00 -2.49 -30.11
N THR A 178 15.03 -2.44 -31.03
CA THR A 178 15.18 -3.09 -32.33
C THR A 178 16.42 -2.51 -33.00
N PRO A 179 17.42 -3.34 -33.38
CA PRO A 179 18.63 -2.82 -33.99
C PRO A 179 18.27 -2.04 -35.26
N PRO A 180 18.91 -0.88 -35.52
CA PRO A 180 18.68 -0.15 -36.75
C PRO A 180 18.87 -1.07 -37.96
N PRO A 181 18.06 -0.93 -39.03
CA PRO A 181 18.28 -1.71 -40.24
C PRO A 181 19.73 -1.48 -40.70
N THR A 182 20.51 -2.57 -40.80
CA THR A 182 21.91 -2.53 -41.23
C THR A 182 22.02 -1.68 -42.49
N ALA A 183 22.70 -0.54 -42.41
CA ALA A 183 22.96 0.28 -43.59
C ALA A 183 23.62 -0.60 -44.64
N THR A 184 22.95 -0.80 -45.78
CA THR A 184 23.53 -1.54 -46.91
C THR A 184 24.80 -0.80 -47.32
N PRO A 185 25.98 -1.46 -47.35
CA PRO A 185 27.20 -0.78 -47.75
C PRO A 185 27.00 -0.25 -49.18
N THR A 186 27.21 1.06 -49.35
CA THR A 186 27.21 1.67 -50.68
C THR A 186 28.35 1.05 -51.48
N PRO A 187 28.10 0.41 -52.64
CA PRO A 187 29.17 -0.15 -53.45
C PRO A 187 30.11 0.97 -53.88
N THR A 188 31.41 0.79 -53.61
CA THR A 188 32.51 1.65 -54.08
C THR A 188 32.99 1.20 -55.45
#